data_AF-A0A2W6D707-F1
#
_entry.id   AF-A0A2W6D707-F1
#
_cell.length_a   1.000
_cell.length_b   1.000
_cell.length_c   1.000
_cell.angle_alpha   90.00
_cell.angle_beta   90.00
_cell.angle_gamma   90.00
#
_symmetry.space_group_name_H-M   'P 1'
#
loop_
_entity.id
_entity.type
_entity.pdbx_description
1 polymer ?
#
loop_
_entity_poly.entity_id
_entity_poly.type
_entity_poly.pdbx_seq_one_letter_code
_entity_poly.pdbx_strand_id
1 'polypeptide(L)'
;LGAIATRVQAGRLAGADAIGVAVGKVINKHKMAKHLDVAITDTSLSVTRRTEQITAEAALDGIYVIRTSLPTATLDAPGTVHAYKNLARVERDFRSMKADDLDLRPIHHYLTDRVRAHVLICMLACYLSWHLRAALAPLTYTDEHPPTRDNPAAPATRSASAQHKTSRHLDTDGEPLRSFRGLLEHLATLARNTITLGGTTFDKITTPTATQRRAFDLIGAPIPLSLK
;
A
#
# COMPACT_ATOMS: atom_id res chain seq x y z
N LEU A 1 -36.55 -8.76 -9.32
CA LEU A 1 -37.85 -8.50 -8.65
C LEU A 1 -39.06 -8.85 -9.52
N GLY A 2 -39.01 -8.67 -10.85
CA GLY A 2 -40.13 -9.04 -11.75
C GLY A 2 -40.64 -10.48 -11.57
N ALA A 3 -39.75 -11.47 -11.44
CA ALA A 3 -40.15 -12.86 -11.19
C ALA A 3 -40.91 -13.06 -9.86
N ILE A 4 -40.65 -12.24 -8.85
CA ILE A 4 -41.40 -12.29 -7.58
C ILE A 4 -42.77 -11.64 -7.77
N ALA A 5 -42.85 -10.50 -8.46
CA ALA A 5 -44.12 -9.85 -8.78
C ALA A 5 -45.06 -10.79 -9.57
N THR A 6 -44.54 -11.54 -10.56
CA THR A 6 -45.31 -12.55 -11.30
C THR A 6 -45.85 -13.67 -10.39
N ARG A 7 -45.07 -14.11 -9.38
CA ARG A 7 -45.52 -15.12 -8.42
C ARG A 7 -46.62 -14.59 -7.50
N VAL A 8 -46.52 -13.33 -7.08
CA VAL A 8 -47.53 -12.65 -6.27
C VAL A 8 -48.83 -12.47 -7.07
N GLN A 9 -48.74 -11.96 -8.30
CA GLN A 9 -49.90 -11.82 -9.21
C GLN A 9 -50.59 -13.16 -9.49
N ALA A 10 -49.83 -14.24 -9.62
CA ALA A 10 -50.37 -15.58 -9.83
C ALA A 10 -50.88 -16.27 -8.52
N GLY A 11 -50.89 -15.57 -7.39
CA GLY A 11 -51.30 -16.13 -6.08
C GLY A 11 -50.37 -17.22 -5.51
N ARG A 12 -49.21 -17.45 -6.14
CA ARG A 12 -48.22 -18.48 -5.72
C ARG A 12 -47.28 -18.00 -4.61
N LEU A 13 -47.40 -16.74 -4.20
CA LEU A 13 -46.70 -16.14 -3.08
C LEU A 13 -47.61 -15.06 -2.49
N ALA A 14 -48.03 -15.25 -1.24
CA ALA A 14 -48.96 -14.37 -0.53
C ALA A 14 -48.49 -14.17 0.93
N GLY A 15 -49.00 -13.13 1.57
CA GLY A 15 -48.59 -12.67 2.90
C GLY A 15 -47.41 -11.71 2.82
N ALA A 16 -47.55 -10.53 3.46
CA ALA A 16 -46.54 -9.48 3.42
C ALA A 16 -45.16 -9.98 3.87
N ASP A 17 -45.12 -10.84 4.89
CA ASP A 17 -43.88 -11.43 5.42
C ASP A 17 -43.14 -12.30 4.39
N ALA A 18 -43.86 -13.22 3.73
CA ALA A 18 -43.28 -14.14 2.75
C ALA A 18 -42.79 -13.40 1.49
N ILE A 19 -43.55 -12.38 1.06
CA ILE A 19 -43.15 -11.51 -0.05
C ILE A 19 -41.93 -10.68 0.35
N GLY A 20 -41.92 -10.11 1.56
CA GLY A 20 -40.81 -9.34 2.13
C GLY A 20 -39.51 -10.13 2.19
N VAL A 21 -39.54 -11.39 2.65
CA VAL A 21 -38.35 -12.26 2.69
C VAL A 21 -37.81 -12.52 1.28
N ALA A 22 -38.68 -12.80 0.31
CA ALA A 22 -38.27 -13.06 -1.07
C ALA A 22 -37.64 -11.83 -1.73
N VAL A 23 -38.27 -10.66 -1.54
CA VAL A 23 -37.76 -9.37 -2.04
C VAL A 23 -36.43 -9.02 -1.37
N GLY A 24 -36.35 -9.16 -0.05
CA GLY A 24 -35.16 -8.88 0.75
C GLY A 24 -33.93 -9.69 0.33
N LYS A 25 -34.09 -10.98 -0.01
CA LYS A 25 -33.00 -11.81 -0.55
C LYS A 25 -32.41 -11.24 -1.85
N VAL A 26 -33.26 -10.79 -2.78
CA VAL A 26 -32.82 -10.22 -4.05
C VAL A 26 -32.17 -8.85 -3.82
N ILE A 27 -32.78 -7.99 -3.00
CA ILE A 27 -32.23 -6.69 -2.66
C ILE A 27 -30.87 -6.83 -1.98
N ASN A 28 -30.70 -7.75 -1.03
CA ASN A 28 -29.43 -7.96 -0.33
C ASN A 28 -28.34 -8.53 -1.23
N LYS A 29 -28.69 -9.37 -2.21
CA LYS A 29 -27.73 -9.89 -3.19
C LYS A 29 -27.16 -8.77 -4.07
N HIS A 30 -28.00 -7.83 -4.51
CA HIS A 30 -27.60 -6.81 -5.47
C HIS A 30 -27.27 -5.45 -4.83
N LYS A 31 -27.59 -5.24 -3.55
CA LYS A 31 -27.36 -3.98 -2.80
C LYS A 31 -28.02 -2.75 -3.44
N MET A 32 -29.13 -2.95 -4.16
CA MET A 32 -29.83 -1.88 -4.92
C MET A 32 -31.07 -1.30 -4.19
N ALA A 33 -31.20 -1.51 -2.88
CA ALA A 33 -32.35 -1.05 -2.09
C ALA A 33 -32.62 0.45 -2.27
N LYS A 34 -31.54 1.24 -2.28
CA LYS A 34 -31.57 2.70 -2.35
C LYS A 34 -32.22 3.25 -3.63
N HIS A 35 -32.38 2.46 -4.69
CA HIS A 35 -32.91 2.89 -5.99
C HIS A 35 -34.37 2.50 -6.23
N LEU A 36 -35.00 1.81 -5.27
CA LEU A 36 -36.31 1.20 -5.46
C LEU A 36 -37.23 1.66 -4.34
N ASP A 37 -38.45 2.03 -4.72
CA ASP A 37 -39.59 2.05 -3.81
C ASP A 37 -40.31 0.72 -3.93
N VAL A 38 -40.48 0.06 -2.79
CA VAL A 38 -41.13 -1.24 -2.70
C VAL A 38 -42.32 -1.11 -1.77
N ALA A 39 -43.51 -1.30 -2.31
CA ALA A 39 -44.73 -1.44 -1.53
C ALA A 39 -45.16 -2.90 -1.55
N ILE A 40 -45.30 -3.48 -0.36
CA ILE A 40 -45.71 -4.87 -0.15
C ILE A 40 -47.02 -4.86 0.63
N THR A 41 -47.99 -5.62 0.15
CA THR A 41 -49.20 -5.97 0.90
C THR A 41 -49.31 -7.49 0.98
N ASP A 42 -50.36 -8.02 1.60
CA ASP A 42 -50.57 -9.47 1.66
C ASP A 42 -50.80 -10.12 0.29
N THR A 43 -51.20 -9.35 -0.72
CA THR A 43 -51.57 -9.87 -2.04
C THR A 43 -50.90 -9.14 -3.21
N SER A 44 -50.12 -8.10 -2.94
CA SER A 44 -49.51 -7.27 -3.99
C SER A 44 -48.07 -6.89 -3.68
N LEU A 45 -47.30 -6.75 -4.76
CA LEU A 45 -45.94 -6.25 -4.75
C LEU A 45 -45.84 -5.18 -5.84
N SER A 46 -45.66 -3.93 -5.44
CA SER A 46 -45.34 -2.82 -6.34
C SER A 46 -43.87 -2.45 -6.15
N VAL A 47 -43.16 -2.32 -7.28
CA VAL A 47 -41.76 -1.91 -7.29
C VAL A 47 -41.61 -0.81 -8.33
N THR A 48 -41.34 0.41 -7.87
CA THR A 48 -41.05 1.56 -8.72
C THR A 48 -39.59 1.96 -8.57
N ARG A 49 -39.00 2.47 -9.65
CA ARG A 49 -37.63 2.99 -9.63
C ARG A 49 -37.66 4.43 -9.16
N ARG A 50 -36.74 4.81 -8.29
CA ARG A 50 -36.48 6.21 -7.93
C ARG A 50 -35.69 6.87 -9.04
N THR A 51 -36.35 7.19 -10.14
CA THR A 51 -35.71 7.67 -11.38
C THR A 51 -34.85 8.90 -11.12
N GLU A 52 -35.32 9.87 -10.34
CA GLU A 52 -34.54 11.08 -10.00
C GLU A 52 -33.25 10.73 -9.23
N GLN A 53 -33.34 9.87 -8.22
CA GLN A 53 -32.19 9.44 -7.43
C GLN A 53 -31.20 8.63 -8.27
N ILE A 54 -31.69 7.76 -9.15
CA ILE A 54 -30.86 7.00 -10.09
C ILE A 54 -30.13 7.96 -11.04
N THR A 55 -30.84 8.93 -11.62
CA THR A 55 -30.25 9.91 -12.53
C THR A 55 -29.22 10.79 -11.84
N ALA A 56 -29.50 11.24 -10.60
CA ALA A 56 -28.56 12.04 -9.82
C ALA A 56 -27.30 11.24 -9.43
N GLU A 57 -27.45 9.97 -9.03
CA GLU A 57 -26.31 9.10 -8.75
C GLU A 57 -25.51 8.78 -10.02
N ALA A 58 -26.19 8.47 -11.13
CA ALA A 58 -25.56 8.24 -12.43
C ALA A 58 -24.77 9.47 -12.93
N ALA A 59 -25.25 10.68 -12.65
CA ALA A 59 -24.54 11.92 -12.98
C ALA A 59 -23.23 12.11 -12.19
N LEU A 60 -23.09 11.44 -11.05
CA LEU A 60 -21.89 11.42 -10.21
C LEU A 60 -21.07 10.14 -10.37
N ASP A 61 -21.54 9.19 -11.18
CA ASP A 61 -20.92 7.89 -11.33
C ASP A 61 -19.57 8.04 -12.06
N GLY A 62 -18.52 7.48 -11.47
CA GLY A 62 -17.14 7.72 -11.91
C GLY A 62 -16.49 9.02 -11.41
N ILE A 63 -17.19 9.86 -10.64
CA ILE A 63 -16.63 11.06 -10.01
C ILE A 63 -16.20 10.75 -8.57
N TYR A 64 -14.91 10.87 -8.29
CA TYR A 64 -14.37 10.75 -6.93
C TYR A 64 -14.21 12.13 -6.30
N VAL A 65 -15.07 12.45 -5.33
CA VAL A 65 -15.05 13.75 -4.64
C VAL A 65 -14.20 13.66 -3.38
N ILE A 66 -13.16 14.49 -3.29
CA ILE A 66 -12.35 14.65 -2.09
C ILE A 66 -12.80 15.93 -1.37
N ARG A 67 -13.14 15.79 -0.09
CA ARG A 67 -13.45 16.92 0.79
C ARG A 67 -12.35 17.07 1.82
N THR A 68 -11.97 18.30 2.11
CA THR A 68 -11.05 18.66 3.19
C THR A 68 -11.70 19.70 4.10
N SER A 69 -11.34 19.68 5.38
CA SER A 69 -11.74 20.73 6.34
C SER A 69 -10.77 21.92 6.33
N LEU A 70 -9.71 21.86 5.54
CA LEU A 70 -8.73 22.94 5.42
C LEU A 70 -9.27 24.07 4.53
N PRO A 71 -9.00 25.35 4.86
CA PRO A 71 -9.33 26.46 3.99
C PRO A 71 -8.56 26.40 2.67
N THR A 72 -9.17 26.90 1.57
CA THR A 72 -8.55 26.94 0.24
C THR A 72 -7.22 27.69 0.21
N ALA A 73 -7.05 28.73 1.05
CA ALA A 73 -5.80 29.46 1.19
C ALA A 73 -4.65 28.60 1.78
N THR A 74 -4.97 27.54 2.51
CA THR A 74 -4.00 26.58 3.08
C THR A 74 -3.77 25.40 2.14
N LEU A 75 -4.83 24.87 1.53
CA LEU A 75 -4.74 23.75 0.61
C LEU A 75 -5.81 23.89 -0.49
N ASP A 76 -5.34 24.17 -1.70
CA ASP A 76 -6.20 24.30 -2.87
C ASP A 76 -6.71 22.92 -3.36
N ALA A 77 -7.55 22.92 -4.40
CA ALA A 77 -8.15 21.68 -4.90
C ALA A 77 -7.09 20.68 -5.44
N PRO A 78 -6.13 21.07 -6.30
CA PRO A 78 -5.04 20.19 -6.72
C PRO A 78 -4.19 19.68 -5.56
N GLY A 79 -3.84 20.55 -4.61
CA GLY A 79 -3.10 20.19 -3.40
C GLY A 79 -3.85 19.18 -2.53
N THR A 80 -5.18 19.32 -2.43
CA THR A 80 -6.04 18.38 -1.71
C THR A 80 -6.03 16.99 -2.36
N VAL A 81 -6.14 16.92 -3.70
CA VAL A 81 -6.03 15.65 -4.45
C VAL A 81 -4.64 15.04 -4.27
N HIS A 82 -3.59 15.86 -4.32
CA HIS A 82 -2.20 15.40 -4.15
C HIS A 82 -1.97 14.82 -2.75
N ALA A 83 -2.40 15.53 -1.69
CA ALA A 83 -2.29 15.07 -0.31
C ALA A 83 -3.03 13.74 -0.10
N TYR A 84 -4.26 13.63 -0.63
CA TYR A 84 -5.02 12.38 -0.59
C TYR A 84 -4.31 11.24 -1.33
N LYS A 85 -3.76 11.49 -2.52
CA LYS A 85 -3.03 10.45 -3.27
C LYS A 85 -1.71 10.05 -2.61
N ASN A 86 -1.08 10.93 -1.83
CA ASN A 86 0.11 10.59 -1.07
C ASN A 86 -0.15 9.56 0.03
N LEU A 87 -1.40 9.28 0.40
CA LEU A 87 -1.76 8.17 1.29
C LEU A 87 -1.30 6.80 0.72
N ALA A 88 -1.14 6.68 -0.60
CA ALA A 88 -0.54 5.51 -1.23
C ALA A 88 0.92 5.25 -0.77
N ARG A 89 1.63 6.25 -0.22
CA ARG A 89 2.95 6.05 0.41
C ARG A 89 2.79 5.26 1.71
N VAL A 90 1.82 5.64 2.55
CA VAL A 90 1.48 4.93 3.79
C VAL A 90 1.07 3.49 3.50
N GLU A 91 0.24 3.26 2.47
CA GLU A 91 -0.14 1.90 2.07
C GLU A 91 1.06 1.05 1.63
N ARG A 92 2.00 1.66 0.89
CA ARG A 92 3.25 1.00 0.49
C ARG A 92 4.11 0.64 1.70
N ASP A 93 4.22 1.53 2.68
CA ASP A 93 4.97 1.27 3.91
C ASP A 93 4.30 0.15 4.73
N PHE A 94 2.96 0.14 4.83
CA PHE A 94 2.23 -0.97 5.45
C PHE A 94 2.45 -2.31 4.73
N ARG A 95 2.59 -2.30 3.40
CA ARG A 95 2.89 -3.52 2.63
C ARG A 95 4.32 -4.00 2.89
N SER A 96 5.29 -3.08 2.88
CA SER A 96 6.68 -3.36 3.25
C SER A 96 6.80 -3.99 4.64
N MET A 97 6.10 -3.40 5.62
CA MET A 97 6.06 -3.93 6.97
C MET A 97 5.39 -5.32 7.05
N LYS A 98 4.32 -5.55 6.28
CA LYS A 98 3.55 -6.80 6.33
C LYS A 98 4.27 -7.99 5.71
N ALA A 99 4.86 -7.81 4.53
CA ALA A 99 5.27 -8.93 3.69
C ALA A 99 6.51 -8.67 2.81
N ASP A 100 6.80 -7.42 2.40
CA ASP A 100 7.90 -7.23 1.44
C ASP A 100 9.28 -7.20 2.11
N ASP A 101 9.41 -6.68 3.34
CA ASP A 101 10.71 -6.47 4.00
C ASP A 101 10.80 -7.02 5.43
N LEU A 102 9.74 -6.86 6.25
CA LEU A 102 9.82 -7.08 7.70
C LEU A 102 9.01 -8.26 8.22
N ASP A 103 8.31 -8.97 7.32
CA ASP A 103 7.64 -10.24 7.60
C ASP A 103 6.76 -10.22 8.86
N LEU A 104 6.07 -9.10 9.13
CA LEU A 104 5.06 -9.01 10.20
C LEU A 104 3.99 -10.10 10.03
N ARG A 105 3.80 -10.59 8.80
CA ARG A 105 3.08 -11.83 8.49
C ARG A 105 4.04 -12.73 7.71
N PRO A 106 4.75 -13.66 8.37
CA PRO A 106 4.12 -14.91 8.79
C PRO A 106 4.35 -15.29 10.28
N ILE A 107 4.86 -14.35 11.08
CA ILE A 107 5.21 -14.64 12.48
C ILE A 107 3.96 -14.56 13.37
N HIS A 108 3.61 -15.69 14.00
CA HIS A 108 2.43 -15.79 14.86
C HIS A 108 2.80 -15.75 16.35
N HIS A 109 2.35 -14.69 17.04
CA HIS A 109 2.46 -14.56 18.49
C HIS A 109 1.10 -14.81 19.15
N TYR A 110 1.08 -15.54 20.26
CA TYR A 110 -0.15 -15.91 20.99
C TYR A 110 -0.30 -15.20 22.35
N LEU A 111 0.74 -14.51 22.81
CA LEU A 111 0.70 -13.71 24.04
C LEU A 111 0.62 -12.22 23.68
N THR A 112 -0.29 -11.49 24.34
CA THR A 112 -0.59 -10.08 24.07
C THR A 112 0.67 -9.20 24.05
N ASP A 113 1.56 -9.38 25.02
CA ASP A 113 2.77 -8.55 25.11
C ASP A 113 3.77 -8.87 24.00
N ARG A 114 3.85 -10.13 23.55
CA ARG A 114 4.69 -10.51 22.40
C ARG A 114 4.14 -9.95 21.09
N VAL A 115 2.82 -9.93 20.92
CA VAL A 115 2.17 -9.27 19.77
C VAL A 115 2.52 -7.79 19.75
N ARG A 116 2.36 -7.09 20.88
CA ARG A 116 2.68 -5.64 20.99
C ARG A 116 4.16 -5.37 20.71
N ALA A 117 5.06 -6.13 21.33
CA ALA A 117 6.49 -5.97 21.13
C ALA A 117 6.91 -6.21 19.67
N HIS A 118 6.38 -7.25 19.03
CA HIS A 118 6.69 -7.55 17.64
C HIS A 118 6.22 -6.44 16.68
N VAL A 119 4.97 -5.96 16.84
CA VAL A 119 4.45 -4.84 16.04
C VAL A 119 5.29 -3.58 16.24
N LEU A 120 5.72 -3.28 17.47
CA LEU A 120 6.58 -2.14 17.76
C LEU A 120 7.94 -2.26 17.05
N ILE A 121 8.60 -3.43 17.13
CA ILE A 121 9.88 -3.66 16.45
C ILE A 121 9.71 -3.53 14.93
N CYS A 122 8.66 -4.10 14.35
CA CYS A 122 8.38 -3.95 12.91
C CYS A 122 8.11 -2.49 12.53
N MET A 123 7.43 -1.69 13.36
CA MET A 123 7.25 -0.27 13.13
C MET A 123 8.58 0.49 13.14
N LEU A 124 9.45 0.23 14.13
CA LEU A 124 10.77 0.85 14.22
C LEU A 124 11.67 0.46 13.04
N ALA A 125 11.66 -0.82 12.67
CA ALA A 125 12.39 -1.30 11.50
C ALA A 125 11.84 -0.69 10.21
N CYS A 126 10.52 -0.48 10.09
CA CYS A 126 9.93 0.19 8.93
C CYS A 126 10.41 1.63 8.82
N TYR A 127 10.49 2.34 9.94
CA TYR A 127 11.03 3.70 9.99
C TYR A 127 12.52 3.73 9.56
N LEU A 128 13.32 2.77 10.04
CA LEU A 128 14.71 2.64 9.62
C LEU A 128 14.82 2.31 8.13
N SER A 129 14.05 1.35 7.62
CA SER A 129 14.02 1.00 6.20
C SER A 129 13.63 2.19 5.32
N TRP A 130 12.72 3.04 5.78
CA TRP A 130 12.34 4.27 5.08
C TRP A 130 13.55 5.22 4.91
N HIS A 131 14.29 5.47 5.99
CA HIS A 131 15.52 6.28 5.95
C HIS A 131 16.61 5.65 5.09
N LEU A 132 16.83 4.34 5.22
CA LEU A 132 17.81 3.62 4.42
C LEU A 132 17.46 3.65 2.94
N ARG A 133 16.18 3.53 2.56
CA ARG A 133 15.75 3.65 1.16
C ARG A 133 16.05 5.03 0.59
N ALA A 134 15.89 6.08 1.38
CA ALA A 134 16.24 7.44 0.96
C ALA A 134 17.76 7.61 0.82
N ALA A 135 18.54 7.24 1.83
CA ALA A 135 19.99 7.39 1.83
C ALA A 135 20.68 6.52 0.76
N LEU A 136 20.22 5.29 0.56
CA LEU A 136 20.79 4.33 -0.37
C LEU A 136 20.15 4.37 -1.76
N ALA A 137 19.28 5.36 -2.04
CA ALA A 137 18.67 5.55 -3.35
C ALA A 137 19.68 5.56 -4.52
N PRO A 138 20.88 6.18 -4.39
CA PRO A 138 21.91 6.13 -5.44
C PRO A 138 22.35 4.71 -5.83
N LEU A 139 22.33 3.77 -4.90
CA LEU A 139 22.78 2.38 -5.09
C LEU A 139 21.66 1.43 -5.53
N THR A 140 20.46 1.95 -5.74
CA THR A 140 19.28 1.15 -6.10
C THR A 140 18.55 1.73 -7.31
N TYR A 141 17.57 0.99 -7.82
CA TYR A 141 16.66 1.45 -8.89
C TYR A 141 15.70 2.57 -8.47
N THR A 142 15.87 3.14 -7.28
CA THR A 142 15.03 4.23 -6.78
C THR A 142 15.25 5.48 -7.62
N ASP A 143 14.15 6.09 -8.06
CA ASP A 143 14.16 7.39 -8.72
C ASP A 143 14.34 8.48 -7.66
N GLU A 144 15.48 9.16 -7.69
CA GLU A 144 15.86 10.20 -6.73
C GLU A 144 15.21 11.55 -7.05
N HIS A 145 14.85 11.76 -8.31
CA HIS A 145 14.29 13.02 -8.79
C HIS A 145 13.03 12.81 -9.64
N PRO A 146 11.96 12.18 -9.10
CA PRO A 146 10.72 12.03 -9.84
C PRO A 146 10.19 13.41 -10.26
N PRO A 147 9.81 13.60 -11.54
CA PRO A 147 9.30 14.88 -12.01
C PRO A 147 8.00 15.26 -11.31
N THR A 148 7.84 16.55 -11.02
CA THR A 148 6.59 17.11 -10.51
C THR A 148 5.47 16.90 -11.52
N ARG A 149 4.26 16.66 -11.03
CA ARG A 149 3.09 16.38 -11.85
C ARG A 149 2.11 17.54 -11.74
N ASP A 150 1.85 18.22 -12.85
CA ASP A 150 0.89 19.33 -12.90
C ASP A 150 -0.54 18.86 -12.57
N ASN A 151 -0.89 17.67 -13.05
CA ASN A 151 -2.13 17.00 -12.69
C ASN A 151 -1.86 15.87 -11.70
N PRO A 152 -2.31 15.96 -10.43
CA PRO A 152 -2.14 14.90 -9.44
C PRO A 152 -2.92 13.62 -9.81
N ALA A 153 -3.92 13.71 -10.70
CA ALA A 153 -4.68 12.57 -11.18
C ALA A 153 -3.97 11.73 -12.26
N ALA A 154 -3.07 12.33 -13.05
CA ALA A 154 -2.38 11.69 -14.17
C ALA A 154 -1.51 10.45 -13.79
N PRO A 155 -0.99 9.70 -14.78
CA PRO A 155 0.07 8.72 -14.52
C PRO A 155 1.36 9.39 -14.03
N ALA A 156 2.15 8.68 -13.22
CA ALA A 156 3.50 9.12 -12.85
C ALA A 156 4.49 8.80 -13.97
N THR A 157 5.41 9.72 -14.24
CA THR A 157 6.51 9.54 -15.19
C THR A 157 7.84 9.36 -14.45
N ARG A 158 8.76 8.60 -15.05
CA ARG A 158 10.11 8.39 -14.49
C ARG A 158 11.03 9.52 -14.95
N SER A 159 11.98 9.90 -14.11
CA SER A 159 13.06 10.82 -14.49
C SER A 159 14.01 10.19 -15.51
N ALA A 160 14.81 11.03 -16.18
CA ALA A 160 15.85 10.55 -17.10
C ALA A 160 16.91 9.70 -16.37
N SER A 161 17.26 10.04 -15.12
CA SER A 161 18.20 9.25 -14.33
C SER A 161 17.64 7.87 -13.98
N ALA A 162 16.35 7.77 -13.63
CA ALA A 162 15.70 6.48 -13.37
C ALA A 162 15.58 5.61 -14.63
N GLN A 163 15.34 6.22 -15.79
CA GLN A 163 15.37 5.51 -17.07
C GLN A 163 16.77 4.96 -17.36
N HIS A 164 17.81 5.76 -17.14
CA HIS A 164 19.21 5.35 -17.29
C HIS A 164 19.60 4.21 -16.33
N LYS A 165 19.22 4.30 -15.05
CA LYS A 165 19.40 3.22 -14.07
C LYS A 165 18.76 1.91 -14.54
N THR A 166 17.56 1.99 -15.09
CA THR A 166 16.82 0.82 -15.60
C THR A 166 17.48 0.24 -16.85
N SER A 167 17.94 1.07 -17.78
CA SER A 167 18.49 0.59 -19.06
C SER A 167 19.90 0.02 -18.92
N ARG A 168 20.74 0.64 -18.07
CA ARG A 168 22.13 0.24 -17.91
C ARG A 168 22.35 -0.78 -16.79
N HIS A 169 21.44 -0.85 -15.82
CA HIS A 169 21.62 -1.64 -14.59
C HIS A 169 22.89 -1.28 -13.80
N LEU A 170 23.45 -0.10 -14.03
CA LEU A 170 24.66 0.43 -13.39
C LEU A 170 24.36 1.79 -12.76
N ASP A 171 25.04 2.08 -11.66
CA ASP A 171 25.03 3.40 -11.02
C ASP A 171 25.95 4.40 -11.75
N THR A 172 26.14 5.58 -11.17
CA THR A 172 27.01 6.64 -11.72
C THR A 172 28.47 6.24 -11.80
N ASP A 173 28.89 5.29 -10.98
CA ASP A 173 30.29 4.89 -10.80
C ASP A 173 30.58 3.60 -11.59
N GLY A 174 29.58 3.07 -12.32
CA GLY A 174 29.69 1.85 -13.11
C GLY A 174 29.47 0.57 -12.29
N GLU A 175 29.00 0.67 -11.06
CA GLU A 175 28.72 -0.49 -10.21
C GLU A 175 27.30 -1.02 -10.43
N PRO A 176 27.06 -2.35 -10.32
CA PRO A 176 25.74 -2.94 -10.52
C PRO A 176 24.68 -2.43 -9.53
N LEU A 177 23.55 -1.96 -10.07
CA LEU A 177 22.39 -1.59 -9.27
C LEU A 177 21.63 -2.81 -8.75
N ARG A 178 21.08 -2.67 -7.55
CA ARG A 178 20.31 -3.72 -6.86
C ARG A 178 18.92 -3.23 -6.48
N SER A 179 18.00 -4.17 -6.26
CA SER A 179 16.82 -3.87 -5.47
C SER A 179 17.25 -3.51 -4.03
N PHE A 180 16.40 -2.84 -3.26
CA PHE A 180 16.73 -2.53 -1.86
C PHE A 180 17.06 -3.79 -1.05
N ARG A 181 16.24 -4.85 -1.19
CA ARG A 181 16.50 -6.16 -0.58
C ARG A 181 17.82 -6.77 -1.06
N GLY A 182 18.08 -6.76 -2.37
CA GLY A 182 19.34 -7.27 -2.92
C GLY A 182 20.58 -6.47 -2.49
N LEU A 183 20.41 -5.17 -2.19
CA LEU A 183 21.47 -4.36 -1.59
C LEU A 183 21.70 -4.80 -0.14
N LEU A 184 20.65 -4.98 0.68
CA LEU A 184 20.81 -5.50 2.04
C LEU A 184 21.45 -6.89 2.07
N GLU A 185 21.08 -7.78 1.15
CA GLU A 185 21.71 -9.10 0.99
C GLU A 185 23.20 -8.97 0.62
N HIS A 186 23.56 -8.03 -0.25
CA HIS A 186 24.95 -7.74 -0.58
C HIS A 186 25.72 -7.17 0.61
N LEU A 187 25.12 -6.26 1.39
CA LEU A 187 25.71 -5.74 2.62
C LEU A 187 25.91 -6.84 3.65
N ALA A 188 25.00 -7.82 3.74
CA ALA A 188 25.11 -8.96 4.64
C ALA A 188 26.29 -9.90 4.31
N THR A 189 26.89 -9.80 3.13
CA THR A 189 28.13 -10.53 2.80
C THR A 189 29.38 -9.94 3.47
N LEU A 190 29.27 -8.76 4.08
CA LEU A 190 30.33 -8.18 4.90
C LEU A 190 30.41 -8.95 6.23
N ALA A 191 31.37 -9.86 6.32
CA ALA A 191 31.51 -10.76 7.46
C ALA A 191 32.63 -10.34 8.41
N ARG A 192 32.39 -10.52 9.71
CA ARG A 192 33.42 -10.50 10.74
C ARG A 192 33.83 -11.95 11.04
N ASN A 193 35.11 -12.25 10.83
CA ASN A 193 35.71 -13.55 11.11
C ASN A 193 36.54 -13.47 12.38
N THR A 194 36.23 -14.28 13.37
CA THR A 194 37.09 -14.49 14.54
C THR A 194 38.05 -15.63 14.22
N ILE A 195 39.34 -15.32 14.15
CA ILE A 195 40.39 -16.24 13.74
C ILE A 195 41.22 -16.60 14.96
N THR A 196 41.40 -17.90 15.20
CA THR A 196 42.31 -18.42 16.25
C THR A 196 43.48 -19.11 15.59
N LEU A 197 44.70 -18.61 15.82
CA LEU A 197 45.93 -19.17 15.28
C LEU A 197 47.01 -19.21 16.37
N GLY A 198 47.59 -20.39 16.63
CA GLY A 198 48.69 -20.55 17.59
C GLY A 198 48.35 -20.06 19.01
N GLY A 199 47.10 -20.21 19.45
CA GLY A 199 46.63 -19.75 20.77
C GLY A 199 46.28 -18.25 20.85
N THR A 200 46.43 -17.49 19.76
CA THR A 200 46.01 -16.08 19.69
C THR A 200 44.69 -15.96 18.94
N THR A 201 43.76 -15.18 19.47
CA THR A 201 42.44 -14.92 18.86
C THR A 201 42.34 -13.45 18.45
N PHE A 202 41.93 -13.18 17.21
CA PHE A 202 41.67 -11.83 16.73
C PHE A 202 40.49 -11.79 15.75
N ASP A 203 39.83 -10.63 15.66
CA ASP A 203 38.75 -10.37 14.72
C ASP A 203 39.28 -9.74 13.43
N LYS A 204 38.79 -10.21 12.28
CA LYS A 204 39.08 -9.65 10.96
C LYS A 204 37.79 -9.47 10.17
N ILE A 205 37.57 -8.26 9.67
CA ILE A 205 36.48 -7.99 8.73
C ILE A 205 36.94 -8.26 7.30
N THR A 206 36.05 -8.83 6.49
CA THR A 206 36.27 -8.99 5.04
C THR A 206 36.50 -7.64 4.39
N THR A 207 37.45 -7.55 3.45
CA THR A 207 37.69 -6.33 2.69
C THR A 207 36.39 -5.87 2.01
N PRO A 208 35.84 -4.71 2.36
CA PRO A 208 34.55 -4.26 1.83
C PRO A 208 34.62 -3.97 0.32
N THR A 209 33.58 -4.32 -0.42
CA THR A 209 33.46 -3.93 -1.84
C THR A 209 33.29 -2.42 -2.00
N ALA A 210 33.42 -1.89 -3.22
CA ALA A 210 33.13 -0.49 -3.51
C ALA A 210 31.70 -0.10 -3.10
N THR A 211 30.71 -0.91 -3.48
CA THR A 211 29.29 -0.72 -3.08
C THR A 211 29.10 -0.75 -1.56
N GLN A 212 29.76 -1.66 -0.84
CA GLN A 212 29.66 -1.73 0.63
C GLN A 212 30.20 -0.46 1.28
N ARG A 213 31.38 0.03 0.87
CA ARG A 213 31.93 1.30 1.37
C ARG A 213 30.97 2.44 1.10
N ARG A 214 30.52 2.58 -0.14
CA ARG A 214 29.61 3.65 -0.56
C ARG A 214 28.29 3.64 0.20
N ALA A 215 27.76 2.47 0.54
CA ALA A 215 26.54 2.38 1.35
C ALA A 215 26.73 2.97 2.76
N PHE A 216 27.87 2.71 3.40
CA PHE A 216 28.23 3.27 4.70
C PHE A 216 28.53 4.77 4.63
N ASP A 217 29.21 5.22 3.57
CA ASP A 217 29.43 6.64 3.30
C ASP A 217 28.12 7.42 3.15
N LEU A 218 27.14 6.86 2.41
CA LEU A 218 25.83 7.48 2.17
C LEU A 218 24.98 7.62 3.44
N ILE A 219 25.13 6.71 4.40
CA ILE A 219 24.43 6.80 5.70
C ILE A 219 25.25 7.57 6.75
N GLY A 220 26.42 8.10 6.38
CA GLY A 220 27.28 8.88 7.27
C GLY A 220 27.81 8.07 8.46
N ALA A 221 27.99 6.75 8.30
CA ALA A 221 28.44 5.86 9.36
C ALA A 221 29.70 5.10 8.93
N PRO A 222 30.69 4.91 9.83
CA PRO A 222 31.82 4.05 9.52
C PRO A 222 31.36 2.60 9.41
N ILE A 223 32.07 1.81 8.60
CA ILE A 223 31.91 0.36 8.62
C ILE A 223 32.26 -0.14 10.02
N PRO A 224 31.33 -0.81 10.74
CA PRO A 224 31.54 -1.17 12.13
C PRO A 224 32.66 -2.20 12.23
N LEU A 225 33.75 -1.80 12.90
CA LEU A 225 34.86 -2.71 13.20
C LEU A 225 34.56 -3.65 14.38
N SER A 226 33.58 -3.27 15.21
CA SER A 226 33.06 -4.06 16.33
C SER A 226 31.56 -3.78 16.53
N LEU A 227 30.81 -4.76 17.03
CA LEU A 227 29.49 -4.56 17.61
C LEU A 227 29.71 -4.35 19.12
N LYS A 228 29.34 -3.19 19.65
CA LYS A 228 29.32 -2.94 21.10
C LYS A 228 28.08 -3.57 21.72
#